data_AF-L0DMM1-F1
#
_entry.id   AF-L0DMM1-F1
#
_cell.length_a   1.000
_cell.length_b   1.000
_cell.length_c   1.000
_cell.angle_alpha   90.00
_cell.angle_beta   90.00
_cell.angle_gamma   90.00
#
_symmetry.space_group_name_H-M   'P 1'
#
loop_
_entity.id
_entity.type
_entity.pdbx_description
1 polymer ?
#
loop_
_entity_poly.entity_id
_entity_poly.type
_entity_poly.pdbx_seq_one_letter_code
_entity_poly.pdbx_strand_id
1 'polypeptide(L)'
;MIDRMNDEDGFRVLDGVALVMGAAVASVHLREIIRDNLTGFGWTLVWCTFTWVSLTATGPFLFVVRRFARQKPGYPRVGDGLWALLGSPWLVSALLRSTIGDGTSAYDASFATGLIVGLAIVSLIALWVIWTTWVTVSPEQAARTASMPWTNRVGLMLAVAWPVQCGIGLVVIS
;
A
#
# COMPACT_ATOMS: atom_id res chain seq x y z
N MET A 1 -34.36 -12.94 -9.88
CA MET A 1 -32.99 -13.41 -9.58
C MET A 1 -31.97 -12.61 -10.40
N ILE A 2 -32.01 -11.27 -10.33
CA ILE A 2 -31.17 -10.36 -11.14
C ILE A 2 -30.51 -9.25 -10.27
N ASP A 3 -30.95 -9.05 -9.02
CA ASP A 3 -30.38 -7.98 -8.15
C ASP A 3 -29.08 -8.30 -7.40
N ARG A 4 -28.54 -9.52 -7.50
CA ARG A 4 -27.29 -9.88 -6.76
C ARG A 4 -25.99 -9.58 -7.51
N MET A 5 -26.04 -9.11 -8.76
CA MET A 5 -24.83 -8.86 -9.55
C MET A 5 -24.23 -7.45 -9.36
N ASN A 6 -25.00 -6.48 -8.83
CA ASN A 6 -24.49 -5.12 -8.62
C ASN A 6 -23.71 -4.90 -7.31
N ASP A 7 -23.67 -5.90 -6.42
CA ASP A 7 -23.09 -5.76 -5.08
C ASP A 7 -21.66 -6.34 -4.95
N GLU A 8 -21.12 -6.92 -6.04
CA GLU A 8 -19.78 -7.53 -6.03
C GLU A 8 -18.64 -6.55 -6.36
N ASP A 9 -18.96 -5.40 -6.97
CA ASP A 9 -18.01 -4.38 -7.45
C ASP A 9 -17.98 -3.07 -6.64
N GLY A 10 -18.86 -2.93 -5.63
CA GLY A 10 -18.94 -1.74 -4.78
C GLY A 10 -17.91 -1.69 -3.64
N PHE A 11 -17.77 -0.50 -3.06
CA PHE A 11 -17.03 -0.28 -1.81
C PHE A 11 -17.77 -0.95 -0.64
N ARG A 12 -17.07 -1.77 0.15
CA ARG A 12 -17.65 -2.49 1.29
C ARG A 12 -17.23 -1.89 2.62
N VAL A 13 -18.03 -2.12 3.67
CA VAL A 13 -17.68 -1.73 5.05
C VAL A 13 -16.29 -2.24 5.45
N LEU A 14 -15.95 -3.47 5.07
CA LEU A 14 -14.63 -4.04 5.34
C LEU A 14 -13.50 -3.34 4.55
N ASP A 15 -13.79 -2.77 3.38
CA ASP A 15 -12.81 -1.95 2.66
C ASP A 15 -12.57 -0.62 3.41
N GLY A 16 -13.61 -0.06 4.03
CA GLY A 16 -13.49 1.09 4.93
C GLY A 16 -12.68 0.79 6.18
N VAL A 17 -12.88 -0.37 6.81
CA VAL A 17 -12.06 -0.81 7.95
C VAL A 17 -10.59 -0.95 7.53
N ALA A 18 -10.32 -1.54 6.37
CA ALA A 18 -8.96 -1.66 5.85
C ALA A 18 -8.30 -0.29 5.62
N LEU A 19 -9.04 0.70 5.12
CA LEU A 19 -8.56 2.08 4.98
C LEU A 19 -8.25 2.72 6.33
N VAL A 20 -9.09 2.53 7.34
CA VAL A 20 -8.84 3.02 8.70
C VAL A 20 -7.58 2.39 9.28
N MET A 21 -7.35 1.10 9.06
CA MET A 21 -6.12 0.42 9.48
C MET A 21 -4.88 0.95 8.74
N GLY A 22 -4.98 1.21 7.43
CA GLY A 22 -3.93 1.86 6.66
C GLY A 22 -3.61 3.28 7.18
N ALA A 23 -4.65 4.05 7.51
CA ALA A 23 -4.50 5.38 8.11
C ALA A 23 -3.81 5.32 9.47
N ALA A 24 -4.14 4.34 10.31
CA ALA A 24 -3.46 4.12 11.59
C ALA A 24 -1.96 3.82 11.40
N VAL A 25 -1.62 2.98 10.41
CA VAL A 25 -0.22 2.73 10.04
C VAL A 25 0.47 4.02 9.59
N ALA A 26 -0.17 4.82 8.75
CA ALA A 26 0.38 6.11 8.33
C ALA A 26 0.62 7.07 9.51
N SER A 27 -0.31 7.13 10.46
CA SER A 27 -0.17 7.95 11.67
C SER A 27 1.06 7.59 12.50
N VAL A 28 1.42 6.29 12.59
CA VAL A 28 2.65 5.86 13.28
C VAL A 28 3.89 6.47 12.63
N HIS A 29 3.95 6.48 11.30
CA HIS A 29 5.07 7.05 10.55
C HIS A 29 5.12 8.58 10.61
N LEU A 30 3.96 9.24 10.64
CA LEU A 30 3.90 10.71 10.66
C LEU A 30 4.15 11.34 12.02
N ARG A 31 3.93 10.60 13.12
CA ARG A 31 4.04 11.13 14.49
C ARG A 31 5.40 11.77 14.76
N GLU A 32 6.48 11.25 14.18
CA GLU A 32 7.84 11.77 14.34
C GLU A 32 8.15 12.97 13.41
N ILE A 33 7.42 13.10 12.31
CA ILE A 33 7.63 14.13 11.28
C ILE A 33 6.95 15.45 11.67
N ILE A 34 5.80 15.36 12.35
CA ILE A 34 5.01 16.54 12.74
C ILE A 34 5.74 17.27 13.87
N ARG A 35 6.33 18.42 13.53
CA ARG A 35 6.96 19.37 14.46
C ARG A 35 6.11 20.64 14.56
N ASP A 36 6.15 21.32 15.71
CA ASP A 36 5.27 22.46 16.04
C ASP A 36 5.37 23.68 15.11
N ASN A 37 6.36 23.74 14.19
CA ASN A 37 6.64 24.90 13.34
C ASN A 37 6.71 24.58 11.83
N LEU A 38 5.85 23.69 11.33
CA LEU A 38 5.79 23.41 9.88
C LEU A 38 5.23 24.59 9.07
N THR A 39 5.90 24.92 7.97
CA THR A 39 5.39 25.88 6.98
C THR A 39 4.16 25.32 6.26
N GLY A 40 3.41 26.17 5.54
CA GLY A 40 2.28 25.71 4.72
C GLY A 40 2.68 24.62 3.70
N PHE A 41 3.89 24.72 3.12
CA PHE A 41 4.44 23.68 2.26
C PHE A 41 4.74 22.38 3.01
N GLY A 42 5.28 22.48 4.24
CA GLY A 42 5.50 21.32 5.10
C GLY A 42 4.20 20.57 5.41
N TRP A 43 3.11 21.30 5.69
CA TRP A 43 1.79 20.69 5.88
C TRP A 43 1.27 19.98 4.63
N THR A 44 1.46 20.55 3.44
CA THR A 44 1.11 19.87 2.18
C THR A 44 1.87 18.56 2.02
N LEU A 45 3.17 18.53 2.32
CA LEU A 45 3.97 17.30 2.27
C LEU A 45 3.48 16.26 3.27
N VAL A 46 3.16 16.67 4.51
CA VAL A 46 2.60 15.78 5.54
C VAL A 46 1.28 15.17 5.06
N TRP A 47 0.37 15.97 4.49
CA TRP A 47 -0.89 15.49 3.93
C TRP A 47 -0.70 14.50 2.76
N CYS A 48 0.20 14.80 1.84
CA CYS A 48 0.53 13.93 0.72
C CYS A 48 1.11 12.59 1.21
N THR A 49 2.08 12.64 2.13
CA THR A 49 2.71 11.47 2.74
C THR A 49 1.69 10.62 3.50
N PHE A 50 0.84 11.24 4.32
CA PHE A 50 -0.23 10.54 5.03
C PHE A 50 -1.15 9.79 4.08
N THR A 51 -1.66 10.50 3.08
CA THR A 51 -2.63 9.96 2.12
C THR A 51 -2.02 8.78 1.37
N TRP A 52 -0.78 8.93 0.93
CA TRP A 52 -0.10 7.90 0.17
C TRP A 52 0.22 6.66 1.01
N VAL A 53 0.81 6.85 2.19
CA VAL A 53 1.16 5.75 3.10
C VAL A 53 -0.10 5.03 3.57
N SER A 54 -1.18 5.77 3.86
CA SER A 54 -2.47 5.20 4.22
C SER A 54 -3.01 4.30 3.10
N LEU A 55 -3.01 4.82 1.87
CA LEU A 55 -3.48 4.09 0.71
C LEU A 55 -2.65 2.83 0.43
N THR A 56 -1.32 2.89 0.54
CA THR A 56 -0.45 1.73 0.29
C THR A 56 -0.57 0.71 1.43
N ALA A 57 -0.53 1.14 2.69
CA ALA A 57 -0.64 0.27 3.88
C ALA A 57 -2.01 -0.40 4.01
N THR A 58 -3.04 0.08 3.32
CA THR A 58 -4.36 -0.55 3.24
C THR A 58 -4.31 -1.93 2.53
N GLY A 59 -3.38 -2.12 1.59
CA GLY A 59 -3.29 -3.32 0.74
C GLY A 59 -3.25 -4.65 1.49
N PRO A 60 -2.34 -4.85 2.47
CA PRO A 60 -2.27 -6.07 3.27
C PRO A 60 -3.60 -6.43 3.94
N PHE A 61 -4.30 -5.45 4.50
CA PHE A 61 -5.58 -5.66 5.18
C PHE A 61 -6.68 -6.07 4.20
N LEU A 62 -6.78 -5.40 3.06
CA LEU A 62 -7.72 -5.77 2.00
C LEU A 62 -7.46 -7.19 1.49
N PHE A 63 -6.19 -7.54 1.30
CA PHE A 63 -5.80 -8.87 0.85
C PHE A 63 -6.22 -9.95 1.83
N VAL A 64 -5.98 -9.76 3.14
CA VAL A 64 -6.40 -10.67 4.20
C VAL A 64 -7.92 -10.80 4.24
N VAL A 65 -8.63 -9.67 4.40
CA VAL A 65 -10.09 -9.63 4.46
C VAL A 65 -10.71 -10.39 3.30
N ARG A 66 -10.24 -10.14 2.08
CA ARG A 66 -10.82 -10.75 0.89
C ARG A 66 -10.38 -12.18 0.68
N ARG A 67 -9.15 -12.55 1.05
CA ARG A 67 -8.69 -13.95 1.03
C ARG A 67 -9.56 -14.83 1.91
N PHE A 68 -9.93 -14.34 3.10
CA PHE A 68 -10.75 -15.11 4.03
C PHE A 68 -12.26 -14.97 3.77
N ALA A 69 -12.73 -13.81 3.29
CA ALA A 69 -14.16 -13.59 3.02
C ALA A 69 -14.62 -14.07 1.63
N ARG A 70 -13.76 -14.11 0.61
CA ARG A 70 -14.09 -14.50 -0.77
C ARG A 70 -13.39 -15.81 -1.14
N GLN A 71 -13.71 -16.93 -0.47
CA GLN A 71 -13.26 -18.29 -0.85
C GLN A 71 -13.73 -18.72 -2.27
N LYS A 72 -13.41 -17.95 -3.31
CA LYS A 72 -13.73 -18.20 -4.71
C LYS A 72 -12.47 -18.73 -5.41
N PRO A 73 -12.59 -19.75 -6.27
CA PRO A 73 -11.47 -20.22 -7.09
C PRO A 73 -10.96 -19.08 -7.99
N GLY A 74 -9.63 -18.93 -8.08
CA GLY A 74 -8.97 -17.86 -8.86
C GLY A 74 -8.68 -16.56 -8.09
N TYR A 75 -8.85 -16.53 -6.77
CA TYR A 75 -8.39 -15.46 -5.88
C TYR A 75 -7.13 -15.92 -5.10
N PRO A 76 -6.12 -15.06 -4.82
CA PRO A 76 -6.04 -13.62 -5.06
C PRO A 76 -5.67 -13.21 -6.49
N ARG A 77 -6.05 -11.98 -6.87
CA ARG A 77 -5.76 -11.39 -8.19
C ARG A 77 -4.45 -10.60 -8.15
N VAL A 78 -3.83 -10.41 -9.31
CA VAL A 78 -2.50 -9.78 -9.45
C VAL A 78 -2.44 -8.41 -8.77
N GLY A 79 -3.45 -7.55 -9.00
CA GLY A 79 -3.49 -6.21 -8.40
C GLY A 79 -3.66 -6.23 -6.88
N ASP A 80 -4.50 -7.13 -6.34
CA ASP A 80 -4.67 -7.26 -4.88
C ASP A 80 -3.37 -7.76 -4.21
N GLY A 81 -2.65 -8.68 -4.89
CA GLY A 81 -1.34 -9.15 -4.44
C GLY A 81 -0.26 -8.07 -4.48
N LEU A 82 -0.22 -7.27 -5.55
CA LEU A 82 0.69 -6.13 -5.66
C LEU A 82 0.41 -5.07 -4.60
N TRP A 83 -0.86 -4.76 -4.35
CA TRP A 83 -1.23 -3.80 -3.31
C TRP A 83 -0.79 -4.28 -1.93
N ALA A 84 -1.01 -5.56 -1.61
CA ALA A 84 -0.54 -6.16 -0.37
C ALA A 84 0.98 -6.10 -0.24
N LEU A 85 1.69 -6.45 -1.31
CA LEU A 85 3.14 -6.43 -1.35
C LEU A 85 3.66 -5.00 -1.10
N LEU A 86 3.14 -4.01 -1.83
CA LEU A 86 3.48 -2.58 -1.71
C LEU A 86 3.18 -1.99 -0.33
N GLY A 87 2.13 -2.45 0.35
CA GLY A 87 1.80 -2.01 1.70
C GLY A 87 2.61 -2.71 2.80
N SER A 88 3.18 -3.88 2.52
CA SER A 88 3.80 -4.72 3.54
C SER A 88 5.01 -4.07 4.25
N PRO A 89 5.93 -3.33 3.58
CA PRO A 89 7.01 -2.67 4.30
C PRO A 89 6.50 -1.63 5.31
N TRP A 90 5.47 -0.86 4.95
CA TRP A 90 4.85 0.15 5.82
C TRP A 90 4.19 -0.47 7.05
N LEU A 91 3.51 -1.60 6.87
CA LEU A 91 2.86 -2.32 7.96
C LEU A 91 3.88 -2.97 8.90
N VAL A 92 4.84 -3.72 8.36
CA VAL A 92 5.87 -4.41 9.16
C VAL A 92 6.68 -3.40 9.97
N SER A 93 7.06 -2.30 9.32
CA SER A 93 7.78 -1.22 9.98
C SER A 93 6.93 -0.57 11.10
N ALA A 94 5.67 -0.21 10.85
CA ALA A 94 4.81 0.33 11.92
C ALA A 94 4.63 -0.64 13.11
N LEU A 95 4.50 -1.95 12.84
CA LEU A 95 4.41 -2.98 13.88
C LEU A 95 5.69 -3.03 14.71
N LEU A 96 6.86 -3.09 14.07
CA LEU A 96 8.15 -3.12 14.75
C LEU A 96 8.34 -1.89 15.64
N ARG A 97 8.02 -0.68 15.14
CA ARG A 97 8.03 0.56 15.94
C ARG A 97 7.09 0.51 17.12
N SER A 98 5.88 -0.05 16.96
CA SER A 98 4.93 -0.14 18.06
C SER A 98 5.37 -1.11 19.17
N THR A 99 6.20 -2.11 18.85
CA THR A 99 6.66 -3.13 19.81
C THR A 99 7.98 -2.78 20.49
N ILE A 100 8.86 -2.05 19.81
CA ILE A 100 10.20 -1.68 20.27
C ILE A 100 10.10 -0.22 20.70
N GLY A 101 9.73 0.03 21.97
CA GLY A 101 9.46 1.38 22.47
C GLY A 101 10.62 2.36 22.31
N ASP A 102 10.28 3.66 22.28
CA ASP A 102 11.19 4.80 22.10
C ASP A 102 12.37 4.74 23.08
N GLY A 103 13.60 4.47 22.61
CA GLY A 103 14.73 4.43 23.53
C GLY A 103 16.15 4.29 23.00
N THR A 104 16.39 4.00 21.72
CA THR A 104 17.78 3.83 21.24
C THR A 104 17.97 4.25 19.77
N SER A 105 18.74 5.31 19.56
CA SER A 105 19.05 5.91 18.24
C SER A 105 19.68 4.95 17.21
N ALA A 106 20.30 3.86 17.67
CA ALA A 106 20.83 2.80 16.81
C ALA A 106 19.72 1.95 16.13
N TYR A 107 18.54 1.85 16.78
CA TYR A 107 17.39 1.13 16.21
C TYR A 107 16.69 1.97 15.14
N ASP A 108 16.68 3.30 15.28
CA ASP A 108 16.07 4.21 14.29
C ASP A 108 16.77 4.14 12.93
N ALA A 109 18.11 4.12 12.92
CA ALA A 109 18.89 3.97 11.68
C ALA A 109 18.70 2.59 11.02
N SER A 110 18.65 1.54 11.84
CA SER A 110 18.41 0.16 11.37
C SER A 110 17.00 0.00 10.80
N PHE A 111 16.03 0.66 11.43
CA PHE A 111 14.64 0.70 10.99
C PHE A 111 14.47 1.42 9.66
N ALA A 112 15.04 2.62 9.54
CA ALA A 112 15.06 3.38 8.30
C ALA A 112 15.68 2.56 7.16
N THR A 113 16.83 1.93 7.42
CA THR A 113 17.51 1.07 6.45
C THR A 113 16.62 -0.11 6.04
N GLY A 114 15.98 -0.77 7.00
CA GLY A 114 15.06 -1.88 6.73
C GLY A 114 13.86 -1.48 5.89
N LEU A 115 13.27 -0.30 6.17
CA LEU A 115 12.17 0.24 5.39
C LEU A 115 12.61 0.58 3.95
N ILE A 116 13.77 1.22 3.77
CA ILE A 116 14.34 1.53 2.44
C ILE A 116 14.56 0.25 1.64
N VAL A 117 15.22 -0.75 2.22
CA VAL A 117 15.50 -2.02 1.56
C VAL A 117 14.19 -2.74 1.21
N GLY A 118 13.23 -2.77 2.13
CA GLY A 118 11.90 -3.35 1.90
C GLY A 118 11.16 -2.68 0.74
N LEU A 119 11.13 -1.34 0.72
CA LEU A 119 10.51 -0.56 -0.36
C LEU A 119 11.22 -0.79 -1.69
N ALA A 120 12.56 -0.87 -1.71
CA ALA A 120 13.34 -1.12 -2.92
C ALA A 120 13.05 -2.51 -3.50
N ILE A 121 13.06 -3.55 -2.67
CA ILE A 121 12.75 -4.93 -3.10
C ILE A 121 11.33 -5.00 -3.67
N VAL A 122 10.36 -4.46 -2.95
CA VAL A 122 8.96 -4.50 -3.36
C VAL A 122 8.73 -3.69 -4.64
N SER A 123 9.41 -2.56 -4.79
CA SER A 123 9.39 -1.75 -6.01
C SER A 123 9.94 -2.49 -7.23
N LEU A 124 11.04 -3.22 -7.06
CA LEU A 124 11.60 -4.07 -8.12
C LEU A 124 10.64 -5.21 -8.50
N ILE A 125 9.96 -5.81 -7.53
CA ILE A 125 8.94 -6.83 -7.80
C ILE A 125 7.74 -6.21 -8.54
N ALA A 126 7.27 -5.02 -8.13
CA ALA A 126 6.20 -4.32 -8.82
C ALA A 126 6.58 -4.01 -10.27
N LEU A 127 7.79 -3.50 -10.52
CA LEU A 127 8.31 -3.26 -11.86
C LEU A 127 8.34 -4.54 -12.71
N TRP A 128 8.84 -5.63 -12.14
CA TRP A 128 8.89 -6.93 -12.80
C TRP A 128 7.50 -7.44 -13.17
N VAL A 129 6.53 -7.36 -12.26
CA VAL A 129 5.16 -7.79 -12.51
C VAL A 129 4.49 -6.92 -13.57
N ILE A 130 4.70 -5.60 -13.54
CA ILE A 130 4.18 -4.70 -14.58
C ILE A 130 4.75 -5.09 -15.94
N TRP A 131 6.06 -5.30 -16.03
CA TRP A 131 6.74 -5.68 -17.26
C TRP A 131 6.17 -6.98 -17.82
N THR A 132 6.11 -8.02 -16.98
CA THR A 132 5.64 -9.35 -17.38
C THR A 132 4.14 -9.44 -17.65
N THR A 133 3.33 -8.52 -17.11
CA THR A 133 1.87 -8.53 -17.28
C THR A 133 1.40 -7.63 -18.42
N TRP A 134 2.10 -6.52 -18.69
CA TRP A 134 1.64 -5.48 -19.61
C TRP A 134 2.56 -5.24 -20.81
N VAL A 135 3.87 -5.48 -20.66
CA VAL A 135 4.84 -5.20 -21.73
C VAL A 135 5.09 -6.43 -22.59
N THR A 136 5.16 -7.62 -21.98
CA THR A 136 5.47 -8.87 -22.69
C THR A 136 4.23 -9.61 -23.22
N VAL A 137 3.03 -9.09 -23.00
CA VAL A 137 1.76 -9.81 -23.22
C VAL A 137 0.90 -9.07 -24.25
N SER A 138 0.05 -9.81 -24.98
CA SER A 138 -0.87 -9.23 -25.95
C SER A 138 -1.86 -8.22 -25.32
N PRO A 139 -2.27 -7.16 -26.05
CA PRO A 139 -3.19 -6.13 -25.54
C PRO A 139 -4.52 -6.68 -25.01
N GLU A 140 -5.01 -7.80 -25.56
CA GLU A 140 -6.26 -8.44 -25.18
C GLU A 140 -6.19 -9.16 -23.82
N GLN A 141 -5.01 -9.65 -23.44
CA GLN A 141 -4.74 -10.22 -22.12
C GLN A 141 -4.52 -9.12 -21.07
N ALA A 142 -3.86 -8.03 -21.46
CA ALA A 142 -3.74 -6.82 -20.65
C ALA A 142 -5.12 -6.22 -20.30
N ALA A 143 -6.01 -6.06 -21.30
CA ALA A 143 -7.36 -5.52 -21.11
C ALA A 143 -8.22 -6.35 -20.14
N ARG A 144 -8.09 -7.68 -20.17
CA ARG A 144 -8.77 -8.60 -19.23
C ARG A 144 -8.33 -8.41 -17.78
N THR A 145 -7.12 -7.89 -17.57
CA THR A 145 -6.60 -7.60 -16.23
C THR A 145 -7.11 -6.26 -15.71
N ALA A 146 -7.36 -5.29 -16.59
CA ALA A 146 -7.92 -3.97 -16.24
C ALA A 146 -9.42 -4.00 -15.88
N SER A 147 -10.21 -4.85 -16.54
CA SER A 147 -11.67 -4.91 -16.37
C SER A 147 -12.13 -5.49 -15.02
N MET A 148 -11.18 -5.92 -14.17
CA MET A 148 -11.43 -6.50 -12.84
C MET A 148 -11.90 -5.44 -11.79
N PRO A 149 -12.35 -5.88 -10.58
CA PRO A 149 -12.87 -5.03 -9.52
C PRO A 149 -11.94 -3.89 -9.14
N TRP A 150 -12.51 -2.85 -8.54
CA TRP A 150 -11.82 -1.58 -8.28
C TRP A 150 -10.49 -1.74 -7.50
N THR A 151 -10.39 -2.69 -6.57
CA THR A 151 -9.14 -2.91 -5.81
C THR A 151 -8.00 -3.44 -6.65
N ASN A 152 -8.30 -4.29 -7.64
CA ASN A 152 -7.31 -4.77 -8.58
C ASN A 152 -6.77 -3.59 -9.41
N ARG A 153 -7.65 -2.65 -9.78
CA ARG A 153 -7.25 -1.43 -10.50
C ARG A 153 -6.38 -0.53 -9.64
N VAL A 154 -6.76 -0.31 -8.37
CA VAL A 154 -5.96 0.51 -7.44
C VAL A 154 -4.59 -0.12 -7.18
N GLY A 155 -4.53 -1.43 -6.94
CA GLY A 155 -3.26 -2.14 -6.75
C GLY A 155 -2.33 -2.04 -7.97
N LEU A 156 -2.89 -2.10 -9.18
CA LEU A 156 -2.13 -1.87 -10.42
C LEU A 156 -1.68 -0.41 -10.56
N MET A 157 -2.55 0.57 -10.25
CA MET A 157 -2.18 2.00 -10.27
C MET A 157 -1.05 2.29 -9.29
N LEU A 158 -1.12 1.75 -8.08
CA LEU A 158 -0.07 1.89 -7.07
C LEU A 158 1.23 1.22 -7.49
N ALA A 159 1.14 0.07 -8.16
CA ALA A 159 2.31 -0.59 -8.73
C ALA A 159 2.95 0.29 -9.81
N VAL A 160 2.17 0.94 -10.68
CA VAL A 160 2.72 1.89 -11.68
C VAL A 160 3.35 3.10 -10.99
N ALA A 161 2.72 3.60 -9.93
CA ALA A 161 3.20 4.74 -9.16
C ALA A 161 4.25 4.36 -8.09
N TRP A 162 4.90 3.19 -8.20
CA TRP A 162 5.93 2.75 -7.26
C TRP A 162 7.05 3.78 -6.99
N PRO A 163 7.51 4.62 -7.95
CA PRO A 163 8.59 5.58 -7.67
C PRO A 163 8.18 6.63 -6.63
N VAL A 164 6.88 6.94 -6.54
CA VAL A 164 6.34 7.87 -5.52
C VAL A 164 6.53 7.28 -4.12
N GLN A 165 6.50 5.96 -3.96
CA GLN A 165 6.79 5.32 -2.66
C GLN A 165 8.23 5.56 -2.21
N CYS A 166 9.20 5.55 -3.13
CA CYS A 166 10.59 5.84 -2.82
C CYS A 166 10.76 7.30 -2.37
N GLY A 167 10.14 8.25 -3.09
CA GLY A 167 10.17 9.67 -2.72
C GLY A 167 9.55 9.95 -1.36
N ILE A 168 8.46 9.25 -1.02
CA ILE A 168 7.79 9.41 0.27
C ILE A 168 8.55 8.70 1.40
N GLY A 169 9.18 7.56 1.13
CA GLY A 169 10.08 6.91 2.08
C GLY A 169 11.21 7.83 2.52
N LEU A 170 11.76 8.64 1.61
CA LEU A 170 12.77 9.64 1.96
C LEU A 170 12.22 10.73 2.90
N VAL A 171 10.96 11.17 2.73
CA VAL A 171 10.31 12.16 3.61
C VAL A 171 10.04 11.59 5.00
N VAL A 172 9.71 10.30 5.10
CA VAL A 172 9.45 9.65 6.39
C VAL A 172 10.72 9.42 7.21
N ILE A 173 11.85 9.24 6.52
CA ILE A 173 13.13 8.91 7.15
C ILE A 173 13.99 10.14 7.44
N SER A 174 13.71 11.28 6.78
CA SER A 174 14.42 12.56 6.96
C SER A 174 14.00 13.34 8.21
#